data_AF-A0A9P4T5W3-F1
#
_entry.id   AF-A0A9P4T5W3-F1
#
_cell.length_a   1.000
_cell.length_b   1.000
_cell.length_c   1.000
_cell.angle_alpha   90.00
_cell.angle_beta   90.00
_cell.angle_gamma   90.00
#
_symmetry.space_group_name_H-M   'P 1'
#
loop_
_entity.id
_entity.type
_entity.pdbx_description
1 polymer ?
#
loop_
_entity_poly.entity_id
_entity_poly.type
_entity_poly.pdbx_seq_one_letter_code
_entity_poly.pdbx_strand_id
1 'polypeptide(L)'
;MRVGSCKGARSLRGMLASIYSSFAADILSDLMIMILPIRVVWNLQVPRCQKIAIIALFASGSLCIAFATLRVIQIARHSRGTIDPNPVWLTLCDCPQQAAVQPQFPGFTSQARRILAYFTGAAGTQRSEDCLTLNIWSKETARASQADKPVFVLFHGGRFAGGNTNTPFANGQHLAEAEDIIVVSVNYRLNVFGFPDAPGADTNLGLRDQRLAVEWLRDNIAAFGGNPKKIVIAGQSSGGAAVDWWSYAYKDDPIAHGLMSTSGNVFSFPMNTPQKQTSNWFTLSASLGCGSSGDTLDCMRGKSWEEISLAASKIAPSPGGSPVRSTPPFYPTVDGETIFTDYLSLASTGSFAPLPYLHGHNDHEQGYYVIPAFAQGRNVTTEQAAQFLLESFVCPHSYEARQRVLANVPTWVYRYFSDWNNTRLYPTSGAYHGTELHMLLGSSEDASGLPASRAQKDTSKLFQRAIFAFADDPENGLTRLGWPRFDPKTESWAEIAVDNRAQLTFALPSKYDAACPNVTMGALSVLCGT
;
A
#
# COMPACT_ATOMS: atom_id res chain seq x y z
N MET A 1 -4.91 5.85 14.22
CA MET A 1 -3.60 5.25 13.93
C MET A 1 -2.80 5.07 15.21
N ARG A 2 -2.34 3.85 15.50
CA ARG A 2 -1.37 3.57 16.58
C ARG A 2 0.03 3.52 15.96
N VAL A 3 0.99 4.19 16.58
CA VAL A 3 2.39 4.22 16.12
C VAL A 3 3.17 3.13 16.83
N GLY A 4 3.59 2.10 16.10
CA GLY A 4 4.56 1.11 16.56
C GLY A 4 5.97 1.50 16.09
N SER A 5 6.91 1.63 17.03
CA SER A 5 8.33 1.90 16.71
C SER A 5 9.10 0.59 16.68
N CYS A 6 9.60 0.17 15.52
CA CYS A 6 10.61 -0.88 15.41
C CYS A 6 12.02 -0.25 15.46
N LYS A 7 12.71 -0.36 16.59
CA LYS A 7 14.18 -0.30 16.62
C LYS A 7 14.70 -1.66 17.08
N GLY A 8 15.74 -2.15 16.38
CA GLY A 8 16.42 -3.42 16.67
C GLY A 8 16.87 -3.56 18.12
N ALA A 9 17.21 -4.79 18.50
CA ALA A 9 17.36 -5.27 19.87
C ALA A 9 18.24 -4.35 20.76
N ARG A 10 17.61 -3.39 21.45
CA ARG A 10 18.14 -2.87 22.72
C ARG A 10 18.13 -4.03 23.70
N SER A 11 19.21 -4.21 24.46
CA SER A 11 19.25 -5.26 25.47
C SER A 11 18.04 -5.09 26.40
N LEU A 12 17.27 -6.18 26.57
CA LEU A 12 16.07 -6.21 27.41
C LEU A 12 16.37 -5.61 28.81
N ARG A 13 17.59 -5.82 29.31
CA ARG A 13 18.09 -5.22 30.56
C ARG A 13 18.16 -3.70 30.52
N GLY A 14 18.65 -3.09 29.43
CA GLY A 14 18.73 -1.63 29.30
C GLY A 14 17.35 -0.97 29.17
N MET A 15 16.43 -1.60 28.44
CA MET A 15 15.06 -1.12 28.29
C MET A 15 14.28 -1.22 29.61
N LEU A 16 14.37 -2.36 30.29
CA LEU A 16 13.76 -2.56 31.60
C LEU A 16 14.37 -1.62 32.65
N ALA A 17 15.70 -1.46 32.68
CA ALA A 17 16.35 -0.55 33.61
C ALA A 17 15.91 0.91 33.39
N SER A 18 15.80 1.37 32.14
CA SER A 18 15.32 2.72 31.81
C SER A 18 13.85 2.92 32.18
N ILE A 19 12.99 1.92 31.92
CA ILE A 19 11.57 1.98 32.28
C ILE A 19 11.41 1.98 33.81
N TYR A 20 12.10 1.09 34.52
CA TYR A 20 12.01 1.01 35.98
C TYR A 20 12.60 2.24 36.68
N SER A 21 13.68 2.83 36.16
CA SER A 21 14.28 4.04 36.73
C SER A 21 13.45 5.30 36.47
N SER A 22 12.92 5.47 35.26
CA SER A 22 11.97 6.55 34.96
C SER A 22 10.70 6.42 35.80
N PHE A 23 10.15 5.21 35.93
CA PHE A 23 8.95 4.94 36.73
C PHE A 23 9.16 5.14 38.23
N ALA A 24 10.34 4.77 38.76
CA ALA A 24 10.68 5.03 40.16
C ALA A 24 10.83 6.53 40.44
N ALA A 25 11.44 7.28 39.51
CA ALA A 25 11.56 8.74 39.62
C ALA A 25 10.20 9.43 39.59
N ASP A 26 9.29 9.03 38.69
CA ASP A 26 7.94 9.59 38.59
C ASP A 26 7.12 9.29 39.85
N ILE A 27 7.08 8.03 40.32
CA ILE A 27 6.36 7.67 41.56
C ILE A 27 6.91 8.41 42.78
N LEU A 28 8.24 8.54 42.90
CA LEU A 28 8.84 9.26 44.02
C LEU A 28 8.54 10.76 43.95
N SER A 29 8.59 11.36 42.75
CA SER A 29 8.25 12.77 42.55
C SER A 29 6.78 13.05 42.85
N ASP A 30 5.87 12.18 42.42
CA ASP A 30 4.43 12.28 42.69
C ASP A 30 4.11 12.03 44.17
N LEU A 31 4.77 11.07 44.83
CA LEU A 31 4.64 10.88 46.28
C LEU A 31 5.15 12.07 47.07
N MET A 32 6.24 12.72 46.64
CA MET A 32 6.71 13.96 47.27
C MET A 32 5.71 15.10 47.07
N ILE A 33 5.15 15.27 45.87
CA ILE A 33 4.10 16.25 45.57
C ILE A 33 2.81 15.97 46.38
N MET A 34 2.54 14.71 46.73
CA MET A 34 1.35 14.31 47.51
C MET A 34 1.54 14.37 49.05
N ILE A 35 2.75 14.24 49.58
CA ILE A 35 3.02 14.31 51.04
C ILE A 35 3.16 15.77 51.50
N LEU A 36 3.71 16.64 50.65
CA LEU A 36 3.89 18.07 50.94
C LEU A 36 2.61 18.86 51.27
N PRO A 37 1.42 18.60 50.68
CA PRO A 37 0.24 19.44 50.89
C PRO A 37 -0.61 19.06 52.10
N ILE A 38 -0.55 17.85 52.65
CA ILE A 38 -1.49 17.45 53.71
C ILE A 38 -1.28 18.27 55.00
N ARG A 39 -0.03 18.51 55.39
CA ARG A 39 0.30 19.40 56.53
C ARG A 39 0.00 20.88 56.23
N VAL A 40 0.21 21.32 54.98
CA VAL A 40 -0.01 22.71 54.56
C VAL A 40 -1.51 23.03 54.50
N VAL A 41 -2.32 22.13 53.92
CA VAL A 41 -3.77 22.25 53.78
C VAL A 41 -4.48 22.23 55.14
N TRP A 42 -3.95 21.49 56.12
CA TRP A 42 -4.51 21.48 57.47
C TRP A 42 -4.38 22.86 58.16
N ASN A 43 -3.27 23.55 57.91
CA ASN A 43 -2.96 24.88 58.47
C ASN A 43 -3.56 26.06 57.70
N LEU A 44 -4.12 25.84 56.50
CA LEU A 44 -4.82 26.90 55.76
C LEU A 44 -6.09 27.33 56.50
N GLN A 45 -6.30 28.64 56.69
CA GLN A 45 -7.53 29.20 57.27
C GLN A 45 -8.65 29.30 56.23
N VAL A 46 -9.06 28.16 55.65
CA VAL A 46 -10.18 28.08 54.70
C VAL A 46 -11.35 27.28 55.26
N PRO A 47 -12.60 27.58 54.88
CA PRO A 47 -13.80 26.87 55.33
C PRO A 47 -13.71 25.36 55.13
N ARG A 48 -14.31 24.59 56.07
CA ARG A 48 -14.23 23.11 56.09
C ARG A 48 -14.64 22.45 54.77
N CYS A 49 -15.64 22.97 54.07
CA CYS A 49 -16.08 22.42 52.78
C CYS A 49 -15.01 22.54 51.68
N GLN A 50 -14.22 23.63 51.67
CA GLN A 50 -13.12 23.81 50.71
C GLN A 50 -11.93 22.90 51.04
N LYS A 51 -11.63 22.67 52.33
CA LYS A 51 -10.61 21.68 52.73
C LYS A 51 -10.97 20.28 52.24
N ILE A 52 -12.23 19.88 52.40
CA ILE A 52 -12.73 18.58 51.95
C ILE A 52 -12.64 18.45 50.43
N ALA A 53 -13.01 19.49 49.67
CA ALA A 53 -12.92 19.49 48.22
C ALA A 53 -11.47 19.36 47.72
N ILE A 54 -10.53 20.07 48.34
CA ILE A 54 -9.10 19.98 47.99
C ILE A 54 -8.57 18.57 48.29
N ILE A 55 -8.88 18.02 49.48
CA ILE A 55 -8.49 16.65 49.84
C ILE A 55 -9.09 15.61 48.89
N ALA A 56 -10.35 15.78 48.47
CA ALA A 56 -11.00 14.90 47.50
C ALA A 56 -10.32 14.95 46.12
N LEU A 57 -9.86 16.13 45.69
CA LEU A 57 -9.12 16.31 44.44
C LEU A 57 -7.79 15.55 44.47
N PHE A 58 -7.02 15.66 45.56
CA PHE A 58 -5.78 14.89 45.75
C PHE A 58 -6.03 13.36 45.89
N ALA A 59 -7.13 12.96 46.53
CA ALA A 59 -7.52 11.55 46.64
C ALA A 59 -7.90 10.93 45.29
N SER A 60 -8.54 11.70 44.38
CA SER A 60 -8.82 11.23 43.01
C SER A 60 -7.55 11.00 42.19
N GLY A 61 -6.52 11.85 42.35
CA GLY A 61 -5.20 11.63 41.76
C GLY A 61 -4.54 10.35 42.26
N SER A 62 -4.66 10.05 43.56
CA SER A 62 -4.16 8.82 44.17
C SER A 62 -4.83 7.56 43.58
N LEU A 63 -6.12 7.65 43.27
CA LEU A 63 -6.87 6.56 42.65
C LEU A 63 -6.40 6.31 41.21
N CYS A 64 -6.20 7.36 40.41
CA CYS A 64 -5.68 7.27 39.04
C CYS A 64 -4.28 6.64 39.00
N ILE A 65 -3.40 7.01 39.94
CA ILE A 65 -2.05 6.44 40.06
C ILE A 65 -2.10 4.98 40.50
N ALA A 66 -2.99 4.61 41.44
CA ALA A 66 -3.18 3.23 41.84
C ALA A 66 -3.66 2.36 40.67
N PHE A 67 -4.59 2.84 39.86
CA PHE A 67 -5.04 2.15 38.64
C PHE A 67 -3.93 2.04 37.60
N ALA A 68 -3.14 3.09 37.38
CA ALA A 68 -1.98 3.04 36.48
C ALA A 68 -0.93 2.03 36.96
N THR A 69 -0.64 2.00 38.26
CA THR A 69 0.31 1.07 38.89
C THR A 69 -0.17 -0.38 38.81
N LEU A 70 -1.45 -0.63 39.08
CA LEU A 70 -2.06 -1.96 38.95
C LEU A 70 -2.02 -2.46 37.51
N ARG A 71 -2.25 -1.56 36.53
CA ARG A 71 -2.18 -1.88 35.09
C ARG A 71 -0.75 -2.26 34.68
N VAL A 72 0.26 -1.56 35.19
CA VAL A 72 1.68 -1.89 34.96
C VAL A 72 2.10 -3.21 35.63
N ILE A 73 1.62 -3.48 36.86
CA ILE A 73 1.88 -4.75 37.55
C ILE A 73 1.21 -5.93 36.81
N GLN A 74 0.01 -5.74 36.26
CA GLN A 74 -0.63 -6.73 35.39
C GLN A 74 0.21 -7.00 34.14
N ILE A 75 0.71 -5.94 33.47
CA ILE A 75 1.61 -6.07 32.31
C ILE A 75 2.89 -6.84 32.68
N ALA A 76 3.51 -6.50 33.82
CA ALA A 76 4.75 -7.13 34.28
C ALA A 76 4.56 -8.57 34.82
N ARG A 77 3.37 -8.93 35.30
CA ARG A 77 3.04 -10.31 35.70
C ARG A 77 2.72 -11.18 34.48
N HIS A 78 2.09 -10.62 33.46
CA HIS A 78 1.82 -11.33 32.21
C HIS A 78 3.12 -11.61 31.44
N SER A 79 4.12 -10.72 31.54
CA SER A 79 5.43 -10.88 30.89
C SER A 79 6.41 -11.84 31.60
N ARG A 80 6.07 -12.43 32.76
CA ARG A 80 6.95 -13.40 33.45
C ARG A 80 6.79 -14.85 32.94
N GLY A 81 5.83 -15.10 32.04
CA GLY A 81 5.54 -16.45 31.50
C GLY A 81 5.91 -16.67 30.04
N THR A 82 6.22 -15.63 29.27
CA THR A 82 6.52 -15.73 27.84
C THR A 82 7.74 -14.88 27.50
N ILE A 83 8.82 -15.54 27.04
CA ILE A 83 9.99 -14.90 26.44
C ILE A 83 9.59 -14.40 25.05
N ASP A 84 8.75 -13.38 25.01
CA ASP A 84 8.63 -12.42 23.92
C ASP A 84 7.63 -11.35 24.40
N PRO A 85 8.03 -10.09 24.65
CA PRO A 85 7.08 -9.01 24.65
C PRO A 85 6.77 -8.73 23.19
N ASN A 86 6.00 -9.62 22.56
CA ASN A 86 5.20 -9.25 21.42
C ASN A 86 3.83 -8.96 22.00
N PRO A 87 3.64 -7.77 22.61
CA PRO A 87 2.41 -7.53 23.31
C PRO A 87 1.33 -7.50 22.23
N VAL A 88 0.32 -8.34 22.41
CA VAL A 88 -0.77 -8.62 21.46
C VAL A 88 -1.48 -7.33 20.95
N TRP A 89 -1.28 -6.19 21.62
CA TRP A 89 -1.77 -4.86 21.22
C TRP A 89 -0.92 -4.09 20.17
N LEU A 90 0.25 -4.62 19.78
CA LEU A 90 1.18 -4.08 18.78
C LEU A 90 1.21 -4.96 17.52
N THR A 91 0.41 -6.01 17.48
CA THR A 91 0.28 -6.82 16.28
C THR A 91 -0.39 -5.98 15.21
N LEU A 92 0.38 -5.57 14.20
CA LEU A 92 -0.13 -4.91 13.02
C LEU A 92 -0.94 -5.95 12.24
N CYS A 93 -2.26 -5.82 12.29
CA CYS A 93 -3.18 -6.67 11.57
C CYS A 93 -3.37 -6.14 10.15
N ASP A 94 -3.35 -7.05 9.19
CA ASP A 94 -3.77 -6.74 7.82
C ASP A 94 -5.30 -6.64 7.75
N CYS A 95 -5.80 -5.94 6.74
CA CYS A 95 -7.24 -5.85 6.57
C CYS A 95 -7.84 -7.20 6.17
N PRO A 96 -9.11 -7.46 6.54
CA PRO A 96 -9.85 -8.61 6.06
C PRO A 96 -9.88 -8.59 4.53
N GLN A 97 -9.62 -9.75 3.93
CA GLN A 97 -9.38 -9.86 2.50
C GLN A 97 -9.66 -11.29 2.03
N GLN A 98 -9.69 -11.50 0.73
CA GLN A 98 -9.88 -12.84 0.17
C GLN A 98 -8.78 -13.79 0.67
N ALA A 99 -9.16 -15.02 1.04
CA ALA A 99 -8.19 -16.04 1.38
C ALA A 99 -7.38 -16.40 0.13
N ALA A 100 -6.06 -16.28 0.22
CA ALA A 100 -5.17 -16.61 -0.88
C ALA A 100 -4.80 -18.09 -0.85
N VAL A 101 -5.06 -18.79 -1.95
CA VAL A 101 -4.66 -20.18 -2.14
C VAL A 101 -3.38 -20.20 -2.96
N GLN A 102 -2.38 -20.95 -2.50
CA GLN A 102 -1.14 -21.15 -3.26
C GLN A 102 -1.42 -21.97 -4.52
N PRO A 103 -1.24 -21.40 -5.73
CA PRO A 103 -1.52 -22.11 -6.96
C PRO A 103 -0.49 -23.22 -7.20
N GLN A 104 -0.87 -24.24 -7.98
CA GLN A 104 0.07 -25.17 -8.60
C GLN A 104 0.38 -24.69 -10.02
N PHE A 105 1.64 -24.77 -10.42
CA PHE A 105 2.08 -24.43 -11.77
C PHE A 105 3.30 -25.28 -12.15
N PRO A 106 3.41 -25.74 -13.41
CA PRO A 106 4.55 -26.54 -13.84
C PRO A 106 5.85 -25.72 -13.83
N GLY A 107 6.96 -26.37 -13.44
CA GLY A 107 8.29 -25.79 -13.54
C GLY A 107 8.60 -24.70 -12.50
N PHE A 108 7.85 -24.61 -11.40
CA PHE A 108 8.20 -23.71 -10.30
C PHE A 108 9.63 -23.94 -9.81
N THR A 109 10.36 -22.84 -9.63
CA THR A 109 11.64 -22.83 -8.92
C THR A 109 11.43 -23.10 -7.42
N SER A 110 12.51 -23.41 -6.70
CA SER A 110 12.46 -23.69 -5.26
C SER A 110 11.88 -22.54 -4.42
N GLN A 111 12.13 -21.30 -4.83
CA GLN A 111 11.69 -20.09 -4.14
C GLN A 111 10.27 -19.64 -4.53
N ALA A 112 9.73 -20.13 -5.65
CA ALA A 112 8.51 -19.57 -6.25
C ALA A 112 7.32 -19.56 -5.28
N ARG A 113 7.12 -20.65 -4.55
CA ARG A 113 6.03 -20.76 -3.56
C ARG A 113 6.18 -19.77 -2.41
N ARG A 114 7.41 -19.52 -1.96
CA ARG A 114 7.67 -18.53 -0.90
C ARG A 114 7.34 -17.12 -1.41
N ILE A 115 7.83 -16.77 -2.58
CA ILE A 115 7.57 -15.47 -3.22
C ILE A 115 6.07 -15.27 -3.44
N LEU A 116 5.39 -16.26 -4.02
CA LEU A 116 3.95 -16.21 -4.27
C LEU A 116 3.14 -16.14 -2.97
N ALA A 117 3.58 -16.77 -1.89
CA ALA A 117 2.93 -16.66 -0.57
C ALA A 117 2.96 -15.22 -0.05
N TYR A 118 4.10 -14.54 -0.16
CA TYR A 118 4.19 -13.12 0.22
C TYR A 118 3.43 -12.21 -0.74
N PHE A 119 3.51 -12.47 -2.04
CA PHE A 119 2.87 -11.62 -3.06
C PHE A 119 1.34 -11.70 -3.01
N THR A 120 0.79 -12.88 -2.74
CA THR A 120 -0.67 -13.10 -2.71
C THR A 120 -1.30 -12.92 -1.33
N GLY A 121 -0.50 -12.69 -0.28
CA GLY A 121 -1.00 -12.62 1.10
C GLY A 121 -1.38 -13.98 1.70
N ALA A 122 -0.79 -15.07 1.19
CA ALA A 122 -0.94 -16.43 1.73
C ALA A 122 0.14 -16.79 2.77
N ALA A 123 1.03 -15.84 3.13
CA ALA A 123 2.10 -16.04 4.10
C ALA A 123 1.63 -16.15 5.56
N GLY A 124 0.32 -16.10 5.83
CA GLY A 124 -0.25 -16.34 7.16
C GLY A 124 -0.21 -15.14 8.11
N THR A 125 -0.39 -13.93 7.58
CA THR A 125 -0.46 -12.71 8.40
C THR A 125 -1.77 -12.64 9.19
N GLN A 126 -1.74 -12.04 10.38
CA GLN A 126 -2.94 -11.83 11.19
C GLN A 126 -3.85 -10.78 10.55
N ARG A 127 -5.16 -10.97 10.68
CA ARG A 127 -6.18 -10.10 10.08
C ARG A 127 -7.16 -9.61 11.13
N SER A 128 -7.62 -8.37 10.99
CA SER A 128 -8.62 -7.75 11.85
C SER A 128 -9.27 -6.59 11.12
N GLU A 129 -10.53 -6.27 11.42
CA GLU A 129 -11.15 -5.03 10.93
C GLU A 129 -10.47 -3.77 11.50
N ASP A 130 -9.79 -3.87 12.65
CA ASP A 130 -8.87 -2.82 13.16
C ASP A 130 -7.53 -2.90 12.42
N CYS A 131 -7.55 -2.53 11.14
CA CYS A 131 -6.41 -2.67 10.23
C CYS A 131 -5.86 -1.35 9.68
N LEU A 132 -6.56 -0.23 9.83
CA LEU A 132 -6.19 1.07 9.26
C LEU A 132 -4.94 1.64 9.93
N THR A 133 -3.81 1.21 9.41
CA THR A 133 -2.46 1.43 9.93
C THR A 133 -1.53 1.83 8.79
N LEU A 134 -0.43 2.46 9.15
CA LEU A 134 0.67 2.73 8.24
C LEU A 134 1.98 2.35 8.91
N ASN A 135 2.96 1.97 8.11
CA ASN A 135 4.33 1.71 8.55
C ASN A 135 5.19 2.88 8.07
N ILE A 136 6.11 3.37 8.91
CA ILE A 136 7.02 4.47 8.56
C ILE A 136 8.45 4.01 8.79
N TRP A 137 9.26 4.03 7.74
CA TRP A 137 10.70 3.82 7.80
C TRP A 137 11.42 5.12 7.45
N SER A 138 12.39 5.48 8.28
CA SER A 138 13.24 6.66 8.09
C SER A 138 14.57 6.36 8.75
N LYS A 139 15.68 6.58 8.03
CA LYS A 139 17.01 6.51 8.66
C LYS A 139 17.09 7.53 9.80
N GLU A 140 17.80 7.17 10.87
CA GLU A 140 17.99 8.07 12.00
C GLU A 140 18.69 9.35 11.55
N THR A 141 18.16 10.51 11.94
CA THR A 141 18.68 11.81 11.52
C THR A 141 18.68 12.76 12.71
N ALA A 142 19.84 13.37 12.96
CA ALA A 142 19.96 14.38 14.01
C ALA A 142 19.02 15.55 13.69
N ARG A 143 18.24 15.99 14.68
CA ARG A 143 17.19 17.02 14.52
C ARG A 143 16.16 16.62 13.44
N ALA A 144 15.52 15.46 13.60
CA ALA A 144 14.56 14.92 12.64
C ALA A 144 13.56 15.96 12.12
N SER A 145 12.98 16.81 12.98
CA SER A 145 12.04 17.86 12.58
C SER A 145 12.61 18.94 11.63
N GLN A 146 13.92 18.94 11.37
CA GLN A 146 14.63 19.84 10.45
C GLN A 146 15.21 19.10 9.22
N ALA A 147 15.01 17.78 9.11
CA ALA A 147 15.66 16.95 8.08
C ALA A 147 15.10 17.15 6.66
N ASP A 148 13.88 17.69 6.53
CA ASP A 148 13.24 18.06 5.26
C ASP A 148 13.16 16.92 4.21
N LYS A 149 13.06 15.67 4.66
CA LYS A 149 13.17 14.51 3.77
C LYS A 149 11.96 14.37 2.85
N PRO A 150 12.13 13.95 1.59
CA PRO A 150 11.00 13.49 0.78
C PRO A 150 10.29 12.30 1.41
N VAL A 151 8.99 12.18 1.15
CA VAL A 151 8.13 11.13 1.68
C VAL A 151 7.56 10.33 0.51
N PHE A 152 7.88 9.04 0.46
CA PHE A 152 7.37 8.10 -0.53
C PHE A 152 6.31 7.22 0.10
N VAL A 153 5.06 7.35 -0.35
CA VAL A 153 3.89 6.68 0.22
C VAL A 153 3.42 5.58 -0.74
N LEU A 154 3.61 4.33 -0.37
CA LEU A 154 3.27 3.16 -1.18
C LEU A 154 1.89 2.60 -0.84
N PHE A 155 1.01 2.57 -1.83
CA PHE A 155 -0.22 1.76 -1.84
C PHE A 155 0.06 0.40 -2.50
N HIS A 156 -0.15 -0.67 -1.75
CA HIS A 156 0.12 -2.02 -2.24
C HIS A 156 -0.85 -2.47 -3.35
N GLY A 157 -0.45 -3.47 -4.13
CA GLY A 157 -1.29 -4.12 -5.12
C GLY A 157 -2.25 -5.16 -4.53
N GLY A 158 -2.81 -6.02 -5.39
CA GLY A 158 -3.67 -7.14 -4.99
C GLY A 158 -5.13 -7.05 -5.45
N ARG A 159 -5.37 -6.32 -6.56
CA ARG A 159 -6.67 -6.25 -7.26
C ARG A 159 -7.80 -5.70 -6.40
N PHE A 160 -7.48 -4.94 -5.35
CA PHE A 160 -8.42 -4.50 -4.32
C PHE A 160 -9.13 -5.64 -3.56
N ALA A 161 -8.76 -6.90 -3.76
CA ALA A 161 -9.37 -8.07 -3.12
C ALA A 161 -8.44 -8.77 -2.12
N GLY A 162 -7.13 -8.58 -2.30
CA GLY A 162 -6.06 -9.00 -1.41
C GLY A 162 -4.92 -7.98 -1.40
N GLY A 163 -3.88 -8.28 -0.64
CA GLY A 163 -2.74 -7.39 -0.40
C GLY A 163 -2.56 -7.07 1.07
N ASN A 164 -1.35 -6.64 1.43
CA ASN A 164 -1.03 -6.26 2.80
C ASN A 164 0.26 -5.43 2.85
N THR A 165 0.54 -4.87 4.02
CA THR A 165 1.80 -4.17 4.30
C THR A 165 2.81 -5.02 5.06
N ASN A 166 2.38 -6.14 5.65
CA ASN A 166 3.25 -7.09 6.34
C ASN A 166 3.88 -8.11 5.38
N THR A 167 4.60 -7.61 4.38
CA THR A 167 5.22 -8.40 3.32
C THR A 167 6.50 -7.74 2.81
N PRO A 168 7.51 -8.51 2.36
CA PRO A 168 8.67 -7.97 1.66
C PRO A 168 8.32 -7.06 0.47
N PHE A 169 7.16 -7.25 -0.17
CA PHE A 169 6.68 -6.41 -1.28
C PHE A 169 6.23 -4.99 -0.87
N ALA A 170 6.11 -4.70 0.43
CA ALA A 170 5.71 -3.41 0.95
C ALA A 170 6.61 -2.93 2.12
N ASN A 171 7.72 -3.64 2.37
CA ASN A 171 8.66 -3.28 3.42
C ASN A 171 9.61 -2.19 2.91
N GLY A 172 9.49 -0.98 3.46
CA GLY A 172 10.28 0.19 3.07
C GLY A 172 11.66 0.28 3.68
N GLN A 173 12.07 -0.69 4.52
CA GLN A 173 13.30 -0.60 5.32
C GLN A 173 14.54 -0.38 4.45
N HIS A 174 14.81 -1.21 3.45
CA HIS A 174 16.07 -1.11 2.70
C HIS A 174 16.15 0.14 1.82
N LEU A 175 15.01 0.64 1.30
CA LEU A 175 14.96 1.92 0.59
C LEU A 175 15.24 3.10 1.54
N ALA A 176 14.64 3.10 2.74
CA ALA A 176 14.88 4.15 3.74
C ALA A 176 16.30 4.11 4.32
N GLU A 177 16.97 2.95 4.32
CA GLU A 177 18.37 2.80 4.69
C GLU A 177 19.33 3.27 3.58
N ALA A 178 18.98 3.03 2.31
CA ALA A 178 19.81 3.36 1.16
C ALA A 178 19.83 4.85 0.81
N GLU A 179 18.71 5.56 0.99
CA GLU A 179 18.53 6.94 0.56
C GLU A 179 18.00 7.84 1.69
N ASP A 180 18.11 9.16 1.54
CA ASP A 180 17.59 10.12 2.54
C ASP A 180 16.08 10.36 2.40
N ILE A 181 15.30 9.30 2.57
CA ILE A 181 13.86 9.29 2.27
C ILE A 181 13.07 8.72 3.45
N ILE A 182 11.84 9.19 3.60
CA ILE A 182 10.84 8.50 4.43
C ILE A 182 10.01 7.60 3.53
N VAL A 183 9.96 6.31 3.86
CA VAL A 183 9.10 5.35 3.17
C VAL A 183 7.92 5.05 4.05
N VAL A 184 6.71 5.14 3.48
CA VAL A 184 5.47 4.80 4.15
C VAL A 184 4.77 3.73 3.36
N SER A 185 4.29 2.66 4.01
CA SER A 185 3.31 1.75 3.39
C SER A 185 1.98 1.86 4.14
N VAL A 186 0.89 1.92 3.38
CA VAL A 186 -0.45 2.18 3.91
C VAL A 186 -1.32 0.94 3.76
N ASN A 187 -1.93 0.52 4.85
CA ASN A 187 -2.96 -0.50 4.85
C ASN A 187 -4.34 0.16 4.68
N TYR A 188 -5.18 -0.41 3.83
CA TYR A 188 -6.50 0.14 3.52
C TYR A 188 -7.51 -0.99 3.32
N ARG A 189 -8.82 -0.72 3.51
CA ARG A 189 -9.84 -1.76 3.40
C ARG A 189 -9.91 -2.34 1.98
N LEU A 190 -10.09 -3.65 1.91
CA LEU A 190 -10.12 -4.45 0.68
C LEU A 190 -11.43 -5.22 0.57
N ASN A 191 -11.67 -5.79 -0.61
CA ASN A 191 -12.79 -6.68 -0.90
C ASN A 191 -14.12 -6.01 -0.49
N VAL A 192 -15.12 -6.77 -0.04
CA VAL A 192 -16.40 -6.23 0.43
C VAL A 192 -16.26 -5.18 1.55
N PHE A 193 -15.19 -5.20 2.35
CA PHE A 193 -15.00 -4.23 3.44
C PHE A 193 -14.59 -2.85 2.93
N GLY A 194 -13.85 -2.79 1.81
CA GLY A 194 -13.44 -1.54 1.15
C GLY A 194 -14.37 -1.13 0.02
N PHE A 195 -15.07 -2.09 -0.58
CA PHE A 195 -15.82 -1.93 -1.82
C PHE A 195 -17.14 -2.72 -1.80
N PRO A 196 -18.04 -2.49 -0.82
CA PRO A 196 -19.25 -3.30 -0.66
C PRO A 196 -20.29 -3.08 -1.75
N ASP A 197 -20.40 -1.85 -2.27
CA ASP A 197 -21.50 -1.38 -3.14
C ASP A 197 -22.90 -1.69 -2.56
N ALA A 198 -23.01 -1.60 -1.23
CA ALA A 198 -24.27 -1.78 -0.54
C ALA A 198 -25.19 -0.57 -0.80
N PRO A 199 -26.46 -0.79 -1.19
CA PRO A 199 -27.38 0.33 -1.41
C PRO A 199 -27.50 1.23 -0.18
N GLY A 200 -27.29 2.53 -0.36
CA GLY A 200 -27.33 3.52 0.72
C GLY A 200 -26.07 3.62 1.58
N ALA A 201 -25.02 2.85 1.28
CA ALA A 201 -23.71 2.99 1.91
C ALA A 201 -22.75 3.85 1.08
N ASP A 202 -21.73 4.38 1.74
CA ASP A 202 -20.61 5.05 1.08
C ASP A 202 -19.84 4.08 0.16
N THR A 203 -19.45 4.57 -1.01
CA THR A 203 -18.67 3.84 -2.01
C THR A 203 -17.18 4.05 -1.83
N ASN A 204 -16.40 3.12 -2.37
CA ASN A 204 -14.93 3.25 -2.51
C ASN A 204 -14.20 3.55 -1.20
N LEU A 205 -14.68 2.97 -0.09
CA LEU A 205 -14.13 3.14 1.25
C LEU A 205 -12.61 2.88 1.30
N GLY A 206 -12.12 1.88 0.57
CA GLY A 206 -10.68 1.60 0.48
C GLY A 206 -9.87 2.74 -0.16
N LEU A 207 -10.41 3.45 -1.15
CA LEU A 207 -9.77 4.64 -1.73
C LEU A 207 -9.84 5.84 -0.77
N ARG A 208 -10.95 5.95 -0.02
CA ARG A 208 -11.11 6.99 1.01
C ARG A 208 -10.17 6.76 2.20
N ASP A 209 -9.87 5.50 2.54
CA ASP A 209 -8.85 5.16 3.54
C ASP A 209 -7.45 5.61 3.11
N GLN A 210 -7.12 5.42 1.82
CA GLN A 210 -5.87 5.94 1.25
C GLN A 210 -5.82 7.47 1.35
N ARG A 211 -6.94 8.16 1.05
CA ARG A 211 -7.05 9.61 1.22
C ARG A 211 -6.79 10.05 2.65
N LEU A 212 -7.46 9.42 3.60
CA LEU A 212 -7.30 9.69 5.03
C LEU A 212 -5.86 9.48 5.50
N ALA A 213 -5.17 8.44 5.01
CA ALA A 213 -3.77 8.20 5.35
C ALA A 213 -2.84 9.32 4.86
N VAL A 214 -3.05 9.83 3.64
CA VAL A 214 -2.23 10.94 3.10
C VAL A 214 -2.53 12.26 3.80
N GLU A 215 -3.79 12.53 4.15
CA GLU A 215 -4.15 13.68 5.00
C GLU A 215 -3.47 13.61 6.37
N TRP A 216 -3.46 12.42 6.99
CA TRP A 216 -2.72 12.21 8.23
C TRP A 216 -1.22 12.46 8.04
N LEU A 217 -0.62 11.98 6.95
CA LEU A 217 0.79 12.21 6.67
C LEU A 217 1.10 13.69 6.46
N ARG A 218 0.28 14.43 5.71
CA ARG A 218 0.40 15.89 5.55
C ARG A 218 0.47 16.58 6.91
N ASP A 219 -0.34 16.15 7.87
CA ASP A 219 -0.45 16.80 9.17
C ASP A 219 0.60 16.34 10.20
N ASN A 220 1.21 15.15 10.01
CA ASN A 220 2.04 14.50 11.05
C ASN A 220 3.46 14.13 10.61
N ILE A 221 3.76 14.03 9.31
CA ILE A 221 5.02 13.42 8.84
C ILE A 221 6.28 14.22 9.22
N ALA A 222 6.12 15.52 9.49
CA ALA A 222 7.18 16.38 10.02
C ALA A 222 7.76 15.88 11.35
N ALA A 223 6.94 15.22 12.19
CA ALA A 223 7.41 14.63 13.44
C ALA A 223 8.38 13.44 13.22
N PHE A 224 8.32 12.81 12.05
CA PHE A 224 9.20 11.71 11.62
C PHE A 224 10.37 12.22 10.76
N GLY A 225 10.44 13.54 10.55
CA GLY A 225 11.44 14.26 9.77
C GLY A 225 11.17 14.38 8.27
N GLY A 226 9.94 14.10 7.84
CA GLY A 226 9.53 14.26 6.46
C GLY A 226 9.02 15.66 6.19
N ASN A 227 9.16 16.12 4.94
CA ASN A 227 8.55 17.36 4.49
C ASN A 227 7.13 17.07 3.96
N PRO A 228 6.06 17.60 4.58
CA PRO A 228 4.70 17.39 4.12
C PRO A 228 4.41 17.99 2.73
N LYS A 229 5.29 18.85 2.20
CA LYS A 229 5.24 19.39 0.84
C LYS A 229 5.98 18.55 -0.20
N LYS A 230 6.69 17.50 0.22
CA LYS A 230 7.41 16.55 -0.65
C LYS A 230 6.85 15.13 -0.52
N ILE A 231 5.52 15.02 -0.45
CA ILE A 231 4.83 13.73 -0.42
C ILE A 231 4.62 13.24 -1.85
N VAL A 232 5.33 12.20 -2.26
CA VAL A 232 5.02 11.44 -3.48
C VAL A 232 4.17 10.24 -3.10
N ILE A 233 2.99 10.13 -3.70
CA ILE A 233 2.17 8.93 -3.60
C ILE A 233 2.53 7.97 -4.73
N ALA A 234 2.67 6.71 -4.38
CA ALA A 234 3.13 5.65 -5.24
C ALA A 234 2.26 4.41 -5.09
N GLY A 235 2.15 3.61 -6.14
CA GLY A 235 1.39 2.37 -6.05
C GLY A 235 1.79 1.35 -7.09
N GLN A 236 1.54 0.08 -6.78
CA GLN A 236 1.78 -1.04 -7.68
C GLN A 236 0.47 -1.74 -8.03
N SER A 237 0.28 -2.15 -9.29
CA SER A 237 -0.92 -2.87 -9.75
C SER A 237 -2.19 -2.06 -9.47
N SER A 238 -3.14 -2.62 -8.72
CA SER A 238 -4.31 -1.89 -8.21
C SER A 238 -3.96 -0.65 -7.39
N GLY A 239 -2.85 -0.66 -6.64
CA GLY A 239 -2.36 0.54 -5.97
C GLY A 239 -1.91 1.62 -6.96
N GLY A 240 -1.30 1.22 -8.08
CA GLY A 240 -0.94 2.14 -9.17
C GLY A 240 -2.17 2.73 -9.85
N ALA A 241 -3.20 1.91 -10.08
CA ALA A 241 -4.49 2.38 -10.59
C ALA A 241 -5.14 3.38 -9.62
N ALA A 242 -5.04 3.14 -8.31
CA ALA A 242 -5.51 4.07 -7.29
C ALA A 242 -4.76 5.41 -7.29
N VAL A 243 -3.44 5.41 -7.48
CA VAL A 243 -2.65 6.64 -7.65
C VAL A 243 -3.07 7.42 -8.89
N ASP A 244 -3.35 6.72 -9.99
CA ASP A 244 -3.78 7.40 -11.22
C ASP A 244 -5.20 7.97 -11.07
N TRP A 245 -6.14 7.20 -10.49
CA TRP A 245 -7.49 7.69 -10.13
C TRP A 245 -7.44 8.90 -9.20
N TRP A 246 -6.52 8.92 -8.25
CA TRP A 246 -6.30 10.07 -7.36
C TRP A 246 -6.09 11.37 -8.13
N SER A 247 -5.34 11.31 -9.24
CA SER A 247 -5.07 12.50 -10.05
C SER A 247 -6.35 13.08 -10.66
N TYR A 248 -7.35 12.26 -10.95
CA TYR A 248 -8.65 12.72 -11.46
C TYR A 248 -9.57 13.17 -10.31
N ALA A 249 -9.68 12.36 -9.25
CA ALA A 249 -10.57 12.59 -8.13
C ALA A 249 -10.21 13.85 -7.31
N TYR A 250 -8.92 14.07 -7.10
CA TYR A 250 -8.40 15.14 -6.25
C TYR A 250 -7.64 16.18 -7.06
N LYS A 251 -8.10 16.46 -8.29
CA LYS A 251 -7.42 17.39 -9.21
C LYS A 251 -7.17 18.79 -8.62
N ASP A 252 -8.08 19.26 -7.76
CA ASP A 252 -8.04 20.60 -7.17
C ASP A 252 -7.37 20.64 -5.78
N ASP A 253 -7.18 19.48 -5.13
CA ASP A 253 -6.46 19.35 -3.86
C ASP A 253 -5.74 17.99 -3.78
N PRO A 254 -4.65 17.82 -4.55
CA PRO A 254 -4.05 16.50 -4.66
C PRO A 254 -3.25 16.08 -3.43
N ILE A 255 -2.86 17.01 -2.54
CA ILE A 255 -1.89 16.87 -1.42
C ILE A 255 -0.47 16.42 -1.87
N ALA A 256 -0.39 15.47 -2.79
CA ALA A 256 0.83 14.95 -3.36
C ALA A 256 1.60 16.03 -4.15
N HIS A 257 2.91 15.90 -4.12
CA HIS A 257 3.87 16.70 -4.86
C HIS A 257 4.28 16.02 -6.18
N GLY A 258 4.09 14.71 -6.29
CA GLY A 258 4.33 13.91 -7.48
C GLY A 258 3.63 12.57 -7.37
N LEU A 259 3.42 11.93 -8.52
CA LEU A 259 2.71 10.65 -8.62
C LEU A 259 3.65 9.57 -9.14
N MET A 260 3.53 8.36 -8.59
CA MET A 260 4.20 7.18 -9.15
C MET A 260 3.24 6.00 -9.31
N SER A 261 3.16 5.45 -10.52
CA SER A 261 2.32 4.29 -10.78
C SER A 261 3.09 3.17 -11.48
N THR A 262 3.13 1.99 -10.86
CA THR A 262 3.83 0.84 -11.43
C THR A 262 2.84 -0.27 -11.77
N SER A 263 2.92 -0.76 -13.01
CA SER A 263 2.15 -1.89 -13.51
C SER A 263 0.63 -1.75 -13.32
N GLY A 264 0.07 -0.55 -13.45
CA GLY A 264 -1.39 -0.39 -13.43
C GLY A 264 -1.83 1.06 -13.39
N ASN A 265 -2.72 1.48 -14.27
CA ASN A 265 -3.26 2.84 -14.28
C ASN A 265 -4.77 2.80 -14.58
N VAL A 266 -5.44 3.95 -14.76
CA VAL A 266 -6.91 3.98 -14.95
C VAL A 266 -7.39 3.22 -16.20
N PHE A 267 -6.49 2.97 -17.17
CA PHE A 267 -6.78 2.29 -18.43
C PHE A 267 -6.41 0.80 -18.45
N SER A 268 -5.76 0.29 -17.39
CA SER A 268 -5.19 -1.07 -17.37
C SER A 268 -6.22 -2.19 -17.24
N PHE A 269 -7.24 -2.04 -16.39
CA PHE A 269 -8.14 -3.14 -16.02
C PHE A 269 -9.61 -2.72 -16.06
N PRO A 270 -10.53 -3.61 -16.48
CA PRO A 270 -11.96 -3.31 -16.50
C PRO A 270 -12.57 -3.31 -15.09
N MET A 271 -13.60 -2.49 -14.91
CA MET A 271 -14.42 -2.44 -13.70
C MET A 271 -15.71 -3.25 -13.87
N ASN A 272 -16.33 -3.64 -12.77
CA ASN A 272 -17.68 -4.19 -12.80
C ASN A 272 -18.69 -3.08 -13.12
N THR A 273 -19.82 -3.43 -13.75
CA THR A 273 -20.94 -2.50 -13.89
C THR A 273 -21.61 -2.27 -12.53
N PRO A 274 -22.26 -1.10 -12.29
CA PRO A 274 -23.01 -0.86 -11.06
C PRO A 274 -24.03 -1.96 -10.75
N GLN A 275 -24.73 -2.45 -11.78
CA GLN A 275 -25.71 -3.54 -11.62
C GLN A 275 -25.04 -4.84 -11.15
N LYS A 276 -23.85 -5.15 -11.66
CA LYS A 276 -23.10 -6.34 -11.25
C LYS A 276 -22.60 -6.22 -9.81
N GLN A 277 -22.14 -5.06 -9.40
CA GLN A 277 -21.69 -4.79 -8.03
C GLN A 277 -22.84 -4.95 -7.03
N THR A 278 -23.97 -4.29 -7.28
CA THR A 278 -25.19 -4.42 -6.46
C THR A 278 -25.70 -5.87 -6.43
N SER A 279 -25.61 -6.60 -7.56
CA SER A 279 -25.95 -8.04 -7.60
C SER A 279 -24.99 -8.90 -6.77
N ASN A 280 -23.69 -8.60 -6.77
CA ASN A 280 -22.71 -9.30 -5.93
C ASN A 280 -22.97 -9.04 -4.44
N TRP A 281 -23.30 -7.79 -4.06
CA TRP A 281 -23.70 -7.45 -2.69
C TRP A 281 -24.90 -8.27 -2.23
N PHE A 282 -25.99 -8.29 -3.01
CA PHE A 282 -27.19 -9.04 -2.62
C PHE A 282 -27.00 -10.56 -2.65
N THR A 283 -26.14 -11.07 -3.53
CA THR A 283 -25.73 -12.49 -3.51
C THR A 283 -25.03 -12.82 -2.19
N LEU A 284 -24.12 -11.96 -1.75
CA LEU A 284 -23.42 -12.12 -0.47
C LEU A 284 -24.38 -12.04 0.71
N SER A 285 -25.20 -10.98 0.79
CA SER A 285 -26.10 -10.78 1.92
C SER A 285 -27.13 -11.90 2.03
N ALA A 286 -27.64 -12.42 0.91
CA ALA A 286 -28.55 -13.56 0.91
C ALA A 286 -27.87 -14.82 1.44
N SER A 287 -26.62 -15.08 1.05
CA SER A 287 -25.85 -16.26 1.52
C SER A 287 -25.59 -16.27 3.03
N LEU A 288 -25.66 -15.10 3.68
CA LEU A 288 -25.49 -14.92 5.13
C LEU A 288 -26.83 -14.77 5.88
N GLY A 289 -27.96 -14.91 5.18
CA GLY A 289 -29.30 -14.82 5.75
C GLY A 289 -29.79 -13.39 6.01
N CYS A 290 -29.14 -12.38 5.43
CA CYS A 290 -29.52 -10.97 5.58
C CYS A 290 -30.54 -10.47 4.53
N GLY A 291 -30.88 -11.31 3.54
CA GLY A 291 -31.82 -10.97 2.47
C GLY A 291 -31.13 -10.64 1.15
N SER A 292 -31.92 -10.54 0.07
CA SER A 292 -31.46 -10.33 -1.31
C SER A 292 -31.94 -9.03 -1.94
N SER A 293 -32.58 -8.15 -1.16
CA SER A 293 -33.08 -6.84 -1.57
C SER A 293 -33.32 -5.96 -0.34
N GLY A 294 -33.55 -4.66 -0.57
CA GLY A 294 -33.82 -3.70 0.50
C GLY A 294 -32.57 -3.34 1.31
N ASP A 295 -32.79 -2.89 2.55
CA ASP A 295 -31.71 -2.58 3.49
C ASP A 295 -31.20 -3.85 4.17
N THR A 296 -30.02 -4.32 3.74
CA THR A 296 -29.35 -5.50 4.29
C THR A 296 -28.11 -5.14 5.11
N LEU A 297 -27.76 -3.85 5.21
CA LEU A 297 -26.47 -3.41 5.72
C LEU A 297 -26.32 -3.64 7.22
N ASP A 298 -27.36 -3.33 8.00
CA ASP A 298 -27.33 -3.50 9.46
C ASP A 298 -27.23 -4.97 9.87
N CYS A 299 -27.93 -5.86 9.16
CA CYS A 299 -27.75 -7.31 9.36
C CYS A 299 -26.33 -7.75 9.01
N MET A 300 -25.78 -7.27 7.89
CA MET A 300 -24.42 -7.61 7.45
C MET A 300 -23.36 -7.14 8.46
N ARG A 301 -23.52 -5.96 9.06
CA ARG A 301 -22.65 -5.45 10.13
C ARG A 301 -22.69 -6.29 11.42
N GLY A 302 -23.73 -7.09 11.61
CA GLY A 302 -23.84 -8.05 12.72
C GLY A 302 -23.10 -9.37 12.49
N LYS A 303 -22.54 -9.61 11.30
CA LYS A 303 -21.78 -10.82 10.97
C LYS A 303 -20.29 -10.64 11.27
N SER A 304 -19.59 -11.75 11.54
CA SER A 304 -18.14 -11.69 11.71
C SER A 304 -17.44 -11.46 10.36
N TRP A 305 -16.29 -10.80 10.37
CA TRP A 305 -15.52 -10.59 9.14
C TRP A 305 -15.09 -11.92 8.50
N GLU A 306 -14.87 -12.97 9.29
CA GLU A 306 -14.53 -14.32 8.82
C GLU A 306 -15.70 -14.95 8.04
N GLU A 307 -16.93 -14.86 8.57
CA GLU A 307 -18.14 -15.33 7.90
C GLU A 307 -18.34 -14.60 6.56
N ILE A 308 -18.21 -13.28 6.59
CA ILE A 308 -18.31 -12.42 5.40
C ILE A 308 -17.24 -12.80 4.36
N SER A 309 -15.98 -12.95 4.78
CA SER A 309 -14.87 -13.26 3.88
C SER A 309 -15.02 -14.63 3.24
N LEU A 310 -15.47 -15.63 4.01
CA LEU A 310 -15.73 -16.97 3.51
C LEU A 310 -16.88 -16.97 2.50
N ALA A 311 -17.97 -16.25 2.78
CA ALA A 311 -19.10 -16.13 1.86
C ALA A 311 -18.71 -15.37 0.57
N ALA A 312 -17.99 -14.25 0.71
CA ALA A 312 -17.49 -13.46 -0.42
C ALA A 312 -16.56 -14.26 -1.34
N SER A 313 -15.72 -15.16 -0.79
CA SER A 313 -14.83 -16.00 -1.60
C SER A 313 -15.55 -17.00 -2.52
N LYS A 314 -16.85 -17.25 -2.28
CA LYS A 314 -17.67 -18.15 -3.11
C LYS A 314 -18.31 -17.42 -4.29
N ILE A 315 -18.24 -16.09 -4.33
CA ILE A 315 -18.78 -15.30 -5.43
C ILE A 315 -17.77 -15.29 -6.57
N ALA A 316 -18.20 -15.73 -7.75
CA ALA A 316 -17.34 -15.83 -8.91
C ALA A 316 -16.93 -14.43 -9.42
N PRO A 317 -15.65 -14.22 -9.79
CA PRO A 317 -15.22 -12.98 -10.40
C PRO A 317 -15.82 -12.81 -11.80
N SER A 318 -15.96 -11.55 -12.24
CA SER A 318 -16.42 -11.23 -13.59
C SER A 318 -15.31 -11.52 -14.62
N PRO A 319 -15.65 -11.97 -15.84
CA PRO A 319 -14.69 -12.06 -16.94
C PRO A 319 -14.09 -10.69 -17.26
N GLY A 320 -12.78 -10.63 -17.53
CA GLY A 320 -12.07 -9.37 -17.82
C GLY A 320 -11.83 -9.11 -19.31
N GLY A 321 -12.55 -9.75 -20.23
CA GLY A 321 -12.32 -9.63 -21.68
C GLY A 321 -11.06 -10.35 -22.21
N SER A 322 -10.34 -11.06 -21.34
CA SER A 322 -9.11 -11.80 -21.66
C SER A 322 -9.01 -13.06 -20.80
N PRO A 323 -8.47 -14.19 -21.31
CA PRO A 323 -8.43 -15.47 -20.57
C PRO A 323 -7.61 -15.42 -19.27
N VAL A 324 -6.69 -14.45 -19.17
CA VAL A 324 -5.81 -14.23 -18.01
C VAL A 324 -6.29 -13.13 -17.06
N ARG A 325 -7.33 -12.37 -17.44
CA ARG A 325 -7.84 -11.24 -16.66
C ARG A 325 -9.24 -11.52 -16.14
N SER A 326 -9.47 -11.19 -14.88
CA SER A 326 -10.80 -11.19 -14.26
C SER A 326 -10.92 -10.01 -13.30
N THR A 327 -12.14 -9.58 -13.05
CA THR A 327 -12.45 -8.50 -12.10
C THR A 327 -13.04 -9.12 -10.84
N PRO A 328 -12.45 -8.88 -9.64
CA PRO A 328 -13.01 -9.35 -8.39
C PRO A 328 -14.47 -8.93 -8.18
N PRO A 329 -15.28 -9.71 -7.43
CA PRO A 329 -16.69 -9.38 -7.20
C PRO A 329 -16.90 -8.05 -6.47
N PHE A 330 -15.99 -7.69 -5.58
CA PHE A 330 -15.99 -6.45 -4.82
C PHE A 330 -14.75 -5.66 -5.22
N TYR A 331 -14.98 -4.55 -5.90
CA TYR A 331 -13.97 -3.75 -6.61
C TYR A 331 -14.40 -2.28 -6.57
N PRO A 332 -13.51 -1.29 -6.81
CA PRO A 332 -13.91 0.10 -7.02
C PRO A 332 -15.09 0.25 -8.00
N THR A 333 -16.02 1.15 -7.67
CA THR A 333 -17.25 1.42 -8.43
C THR A 333 -17.30 2.88 -8.87
N VAL A 334 -18.00 3.18 -9.95
CA VAL A 334 -18.21 4.56 -10.40
C VAL A 334 -19.12 5.28 -9.40
N ASP A 335 -18.64 6.39 -8.84
CA ASP A 335 -19.41 7.26 -7.94
C ASP A 335 -19.40 8.73 -8.36
N GLY A 336 -18.62 9.10 -9.39
CA GLY A 336 -18.49 10.48 -9.85
C GLY A 336 -17.71 11.39 -8.90
N GLU A 337 -17.08 10.83 -7.87
CA GLU A 337 -16.25 11.55 -6.90
C GLU A 337 -14.82 11.00 -6.88
N THR A 338 -14.68 9.69 -6.66
CA THR A 338 -13.41 8.99 -6.61
C THR A 338 -13.13 8.22 -7.89
N ILE A 339 -14.18 7.77 -8.59
CA ILE A 339 -14.09 7.03 -9.85
C ILE A 339 -15.12 7.55 -10.86
N PHE A 340 -14.66 7.77 -12.09
CA PHE A 340 -15.43 8.34 -13.20
C PHE A 340 -15.62 7.33 -14.35
N THR A 341 -16.52 7.67 -15.29
CA THR A 341 -16.81 6.83 -16.48
C THR A 341 -16.10 7.31 -17.75
N ASP A 342 -15.65 8.56 -17.78
CA ASP A 342 -15.23 9.29 -18.98
C ASP A 342 -13.72 9.57 -19.02
N TYR A 343 -12.90 8.66 -18.48
CA TYR A 343 -11.43 8.83 -18.40
C TYR A 343 -10.76 9.20 -19.73
N LEU A 344 -11.25 8.71 -20.87
CA LEU A 344 -10.72 9.14 -22.18
C LEU A 344 -10.90 10.65 -22.43
N SER A 345 -12.07 11.20 -22.06
CA SER A 345 -12.35 12.63 -22.16
C SER A 345 -11.56 13.42 -21.13
N LEU A 346 -11.53 12.95 -19.87
CA LEU A 346 -10.79 13.61 -18.80
C LEU A 346 -9.29 13.68 -19.12
N ALA A 347 -8.69 12.59 -19.59
CA ALA A 347 -7.28 12.54 -19.94
C ALA A 347 -6.97 13.43 -21.16
N SER A 348 -7.73 13.33 -22.24
CA SER A 348 -7.49 14.10 -23.47
C SER A 348 -7.72 15.61 -23.33
N THR A 349 -8.53 16.03 -22.36
CA THR A 349 -8.74 17.45 -22.03
C THR A 349 -7.79 17.96 -20.95
N GLY A 350 -6.92 17.11 -20.39
CA GLY A 350 -6.03 17.49 -19.29
C GLY A 350 -6.76 17.72 -17.95
N SER A 351 -7.96 17.15 -17.78
CA SER A 351 -8.79 17.31 -16.58
C SER A 351 -8.34 16.37 -15.46
N PHE A 352 -7.12 16.58 -14.99
CA PHE A 352 -6.47 15.86 -13.88
C PHE A 352 -5.52 16.81 -13.13
N ALA A 353 -5.05 16.40 -11.95
CA ALA A 353 -4.03 17.12 -11.20
C ALA A 353 -2.76 17.30 -12.06
N PRO A 354 -2.26 18.54 -12.26
CA PRO A 354 -1.06 18.79 -13.05
C PRO A 354 0.21 18.50 -12.24
N LEU A 355 0.38 17.24 -11.82
CA LEU A 355 1.51 16.79 -11.01
C LEU A 355 2.50 15.97 -11.85
N PRO A 356 3.83 16.12 -11.65
CA PRO A 356 4.81 15.27 -12.29
C PRO A 356 4.55 13.79 -12.04
N TYR A 357 4.74 12.96 -13.07
CA TYR A 357 4.31 11.57 -13.07
C TYR A 357 5.42 10.62 -13.54
N LEU A 358 5.86 9.74 -12.64
CA LEU A 358 6.72 8.60 -12.98
C LEU A 358 5.85 7.34 -13.07
N HIS A 359 5.83 6.67 -14.22
CA HIS A 359 5.10 5.41 -14.32
C HIS A 359 5.81 4.39 -15.20
N GLY A 360 5.42 3.13 -15.10
CA GLY A 360 6.06 2.08 -15.87
C GLY A 360 5.55 0.70 -15.53
N HIS A 361 6.09 -0.31 -16.21
CA HIS A 361 5.63 -1.69 -16.07
C HIS A 361 6.79 -2.66 -16.31
N ASN A 362 6.57 -3.94 -16.06
CA ASN A 362 7.56 -4.97 -16.32
C ASN A 362 7.49 -5.47 -17.77
N ASP A 363 8.59 -6.02 -18.25
CA ASP A 363 8.67 -6.52 -19.62
C ASP A 363 7.81 -7.77 -19.87
N HIS A 364 7.55 -8.55 -18.83
CA HIS A 364 6.85 -9.84 -18.92
C HIS A 364 5.74 -9.97 -17.86
N GLU A 365 4.91 -8.94 -17.70
CA GLU A 365 3.79 -8.88 -16.73
C GLU A 365 2.97 -10.18 -16.66
N GLN A 366 2.65 -10.74 -17.82
CA GLN A 366 1.90 -11.98 -17.99
C GLN A 366 2.52 -13.18 -17.27
N GLY A 367 3.82 -13.15 -16.96
CA GLY A 367 4.53 -14.22 -16.26
C GLY A 367 3.94 -14.57 -14.90
N TYR A 368 3.28 -13.62 -14.25
CA TYR A 368 2.49 -13.92 -13.06
C TYR A 368 1.08 -14.39 -13.42
N TYR A 369 0.40 -13.70 -14.35
CA TYR A 369 -1.02 -13.89 -14.64
C TYR A 369 -1.37 -15.24 -15.27
N VAL A 370 -0.43 -15.91 -15.95
CA VAL A 370 -0.65 -17.27 -16.47
C VAL A 370 -0.76 -18.31 -15.35
N ILE A 371 -0.17 -18.06 -14.17
CA ILE A 371 -0.24 -18.97 -13.01
C ILE A 371 -1.67 -19.14 -12.50
N PRO A 372 -2.41 -18.09 -12.10
CA PRO A 372 -3.79 -18.24 -11.65
C PRO A 372 -4.73 -18.68 -12.78
N ALA A 373 -4.46 -18.34 -14.04
CA ALA A 373 -5.24 -18.83 -15.18
C ALA A 373 -5.11 -20.36 -15.32
N PHE A 374 -3.89 -20.88 -15.24
CA PHE A 374 -3.61 -22.32 -15.25
C PHE A 374 -4.28 -23.04 -14.07
N ALA A 375 -4.21 -22.46 -12.86
CA ALA A 375 -4.86 -23.02 -11.67
C ALA A 375 -6.40 -23.10 -11.80
N GLN A 376 -6.99 -22.29 -12.69
CA GLN A 376 -8.42 -22.31 -13.04
C GLN A 376 -8.72 -23.24 -14.24
N GLY A 377 -7.75 -24.06 -14.66
CA GLY A 377 -7.90 -24.98 -15.79
C GLY A 377 -7.87 -24.30 -17.16
N ARG A 378 -7.42 -23.04 -17.26
CA ARG A 378 -7.33 -22.32 -18.53
C ARG A 378 -5.96 -22.53 -19.15
N ASN A 379 -5.95 -22.95 -20.42
CA ASN A 379 -4.74 -23.06 -21.21
C ASN A 379 -4.54 -21.76 -22.01
N VAL A 380 -3.58 -20.93 -21.59
CA VAL A 380 -3.32 -19.61 -22.18
C VAL A 380 -2.24 -19.74 -23.24
N THR A 381 -2.54 -19.33 -24.47
CA THR A 381 -1.53 -19.35 -25.55
C THR A 381 -0.54 -18.18 -25.41
N THR A 382 0.61 -18.30 -26.06
CA THR A 382 1.62 -17.22 -26.09
C THR A 382 1.04 -15.93 -26.67
N GLU A 383 0.20 -16.02 -27.71
CA GLU A 383 -0.45 -14.89 -28.36
C GLU A 383 -1.45 -14.22 -27.42
N GLN A 384 -2.24 -15.00 -26.67
CA GLN A 384 -3.16 -14.47 -25.66
C GLN A 384 -2.41 -13.76 -24.53
N ALA A 385 -1.29 -14.32 -24.09
CA ALA A 385 -0.46 -13.73 -23.05
C ALA A 385 0.25 -12.44 -23.54
N ALA A 386 0.70 -12.40 -24.79
CA ALA A 386 1.27 -11.22 -25.42
C ALA A 386 0.23 -10.11 -25.63
N GLN A 387 -0.99 -10.48 -26.06
CA GLN A 387 -2.10 -9.55 -26.19
C GLN A 387 -2.46 -8.95 -24.84
N PHE A 388 -2.47 -9.75 -23.77
CA PHE A 388 -2.71 -9.29 -22.41
C PHE A 388 -1.70 -8.22 -21.94
N LEU A 389 -0.41 -8.40 -22.26
CA LEU A 389 0.63 -7.43 -21.96
C LEU A 389 0.35 -6.08 -22.66
N LEU A 390 -0.06 -6.12 -23.93
CA LEU A 390 -0.39 -4.92 -24.70
C LEU A 390 -1.62 -4.21 -24.12
N GLU A 391 -2.73 -4.93 -23.94
CA GLU A 391 -4.00 -4.34 -23.52
C GLU A 391 -3.98 -3.80 -22.08
N SER A 392 -3.22 -4.43 -21.16
CA SER A 392 -3.28 -4.10 -19.73
C SER A 392 -2.15 -3.21 -19.24
N PHE A 393 -1.00 -3.20 -19.93
CA PHE A 393 0.18 -2.48 -19.45
C PHE A 393 0.78 -1.58 -20.51
N VAL A 394 1.25 -2.09 -21.65
CA VAL A 394 2.00 -1.28 -22.63
C VAL A 394 1.15 -0.14 -23.18
N CYS A 395 -0.04 -0.44 -23.70
CA CYS A 395 -0.89 0.57 -24.32
C CYS A 395 -1.52 1.54 -23.31
N PRO A 396 -2.00 1.09 -22.14
CA PRO A 396 -2.41 1.98 -21.05
C PRO A 396 -1.31 2.97 -20.62
N HIS A 397 -0.07 2.53 -20.44
CA HIS A 397 1.02 3.44 -20.04
C HIS A 397 1.43 4.38 -21.17
N SER A 398 1.50 3.90 -22.42
CA SER A 398 1.79 4.77 -23.57
C SER A 398 0.71 5.84 -23.76
N TYR A 399 -0.57 5.47 -23.67
CA TYR A 399 -1.68 6.40 -23.80
C TYR A 399 -1.64 7.48 -22.72
N GLU A 400 -1.52 7.06 -21.46
CA GLU A 400 -1.46 7.97 -20.31
C GLU A 400 -0.29 8.95 -20.43
N ALA A 401 0.90 8.45 -20.76
CA ALA A 401 2.10 9.29 -20.91
C ALA A 401 1.91 10.38 -21.99
N ARG A 402 1.27 10.04 -23.12
CA ARG A 402 0.97 11.00 -24.18
C ARG A 402 -0.02 12.07 -23.71
N GLN A 403 -1.06 11.71 -22.96
CA GLN A 403 -2.03 12.69 -22.45
C GLN A 403 -1.37 13.66 -21.46
N ARG A 404 -0.52 13.15 -20.58
CA ARG A 404 0.23 13.98 -19.62
C ARG A 404 1.17 14.96 -20.32
N VAL A 405 1.93 14.50 -21.32
CA VAL A 405 2.81 15.36 -22.12
C VAL A 405 2.01 16.42 -22.90
N LEU A 406 0.86 16.05 -23.49
CA LEU A 406 -0.02 17.02 -24.18
C LEU A 406 -0.55 18.11 -23.23
N ALA A 407 -0.76 17.77 -21.95
CA ALA A 407 -1.12 18.71 -20.90
C ALA A 407 0.08 19.44 -20.26
N ASN A 408 1.28 19.34 -20.83
CA ASN A 408 2.53 19.91 -20.30
C ASN A 408 2.93 19.41 -18.90
N VAL A 409 2.54 18.19 -18.54
CA VAL A 409 2.94 17.55 -17.27
C VAL A 409 4.28 16.83 -17.46
N PRO A 410 5.32 17.10 -16.63
CA PRO A 410 6.55 16.34 -16.63
C PRO A 410 6.29 14.86 -16.37
N THR A 411 6.68 14.01 -17.32
CA THR A 411 6.34 12.58 -17.30
C THR A 411 7.55 11.74 -17.62
N TRP A 412 7.71 10.60 -16.96
CA TRP A 412 8.75 9.61 -17.24
C TRP A 412 8.11 8.23 -17.32
N VAL A 413 8.50 7.46 -18.33
CA VAL A 413 8.03 6.09 -18.54
C VAL A 413 9.19 5.12 -18.46
N TYR A 414 9.06 4.06 -17.67
CA TYR A 414 10.04 2.98 -17.62
C TYR A 414 9.45 1.62 -17.98
N ARG A 415 10.33 0.71 -18.41
CA ARG A 415 10.08 -0.73 -18.54
C ARG A 415 11.21 -1.52 -17.89
N TYR A 416 10.87 -2.43 -17.00
CA TYR A 416 11.84 -3.24 -16.25
C TYR A 416 11.98 -4.65 -16.82
N PHE A 417 13.22 -5.08 -17.10
CA PHE A 417 13.49 -6.27 -17.93
C PHE A 417 14.03 -7.49 -17.18
N SER A 418 14.60 -7.32 -15.98
CA SER A 418 15.41 -8.39 -15.41
C SER A 418 14.62 -9.60 -14.91
N ASP A 419 15.20 -10.77 -15.16
CA ASP A 419 14.79 -12.09 -14.69
C ASP A 419 15.91 -12.70 -13.84
N TRP A 420 15.94 -12.33 -12.56
CA TRP A 420 17.00 -12.75 -11.63
C TRP A 420 16.76 -14.17 -11.11
N ASN A 421 17.84 -14.97 -11.04
CA ASN A 421 17.76 -16.36 -10.59
C ASN A 421 17.08 -16.54 -9.22
N ASN A 422 17.28 -15.63 -8.27
CA ASN A 422 16.70 -15.73 -6.93
C ASN A 422 15.24 -15.28 -6.86
N THR A 423 14.72 -14.48 -7.80
CA THR A 423 13.32 -14.02 -7.80
C THR A 423 12.47 -14.66 -8.90
N ARG A 424 13.08 -15.40 -9.83
CA ARG A 424 12.41 -16.16 -10.90
C ARG A 424 11.40 -17.15 -10.33
N LEU A 425 10.17 -17.15 -10.86
CA LEU A 425 9.11 -18.08 -10.46
C LEU A 425 9.20 -19.42 -11.19
N TYR A 426 9.52 -19.40 -12.48
CA TYR A 426 9.72 -20.58 -13.35
C TYR A 426 10.60 -20.16 -14.54
N PRO A 427 11.19 -21.08 -15.32
CA PRO A 427 12.22 -20.78 -16.33
C PRO A 427 11.90 -19.64 -17.32
N THR A 428 10.63 -19.40 -17.60
CA THR A 428 10.14 -18.38 -18.53
C THR A 428 9.26 -17.32 -17.87
N SER A 429 9.34 -17.14 -16.55
CA SER A 429 8.53 -16.11 -15.86
C SER A 429 8.93 -14.69 -16.21
N GLY A 430 10.18 -14.48 -16.65
CA GLY A 430 10.71 -13.17 -17.03
C GLY A 430 10.60 -12.14 -15.89
N ALA A 431 10.57 -10.86 -16.27
CA ALA A 431 10.16 -9.79 -15.38
C ALA A 431 8.63 -9.82 -15.18
N TYR A 432 8.14 -10.71 -14.33
CA TYR A 432 6.71 -10.89 -14.06
C TYR A 432 6.09 -9.76 -13.23
N HIS A 433 4.76 -9.67 -13.21
CA HIS A 433 4.05 -8.64 -12.45
C HIS A 433 4.46 -8.52 -10.97
N GLY A 434 4.92 -7.34 -10.57
CA GLY A 434 5.35 -7.02 -9.20
C GLY A 434 6.80 -7.33 -8.87
N THR A 435 7.59 -7.92 -9.78
CA THR A 435 9.00 -8.27 -9.51
C THR A 435 9.90 -7.04 -9.32
N GLU A 436 9.52 -5.89 -9.88
CA GLU A 436 10.26 -4.63 -9.80
C GLU A 436 10.26 -4.04 -8.39
N LEU A 437 9.24 -4.37 -7.58
CA LEU A 437 9.18 -3.99 -6.17
C LEU A 437 10.39 -4.50 -5.39
N HIS A 438 10.95 -5.65 -5.78
CA HIS A 438 12.17 -6.16 -5.17
C HIS A 438 13.37 -5.23 -5.38
N MET A 439 13.45 -4.55 -6.52
CA MET A 439 14.52 -3.60 -6.82
C MET A 439 14.24 -2.24 -6.20
N LEU A 440 12.99 -1.80 -6.27
CA LEU A 440 12.50 -0.54 -5.70
C LEU A 440 12.69 -0.50 -4.17
N LEU A 441 12.27 -1.56 -3.48
CA LEU A 441 12.31 -1.65 -2.02
C LEU A 441 13.55 -2.34 -1.47
N GLY A 442 14.35 -3.01 -2.32
CA GLY A 442 15.58 -3.72 -1.92
C GLY A 442 15.34 -5.07 -1.22
N SER A 443 14.13 -5.62 -1.29
CA SER A 443 13.68 -6.76 -0.46
C SER A 443 13.73 -8.13 -1.15
N SER A 444 14.51 -8.28 -2.24
CA SER A 444 14.57 -9.55 -3.01
C SER A 444 15.00 -10.75 -2.17
N GLU A 445 15.96 -10.55 -1.26
CA GLU A 445 16.48 -11.64 -0.41
C GLU A 445 15.44 -12.05 0.65
N ASP A 446 14.69 -11.09 1.22
CA ASP A 446 13.62 -11.37 2.18
C ASP A 446 12.50 -12.20 1.56
N ALA A 447 12.10 -11.83 0.34
CA ALA A 447 11.04 -12.50 -0.41
C ALA A 447 11.44 -13.90 -0.84
N SER A 448 12.66 -14.07 -1.36
CA SER A 448 13.11 -15.35 -1.94
C SER A 448 13.76 -16.30 -0.93
N GLY A 449 14.36 -15.78 0.14
CA GLY A 449 15.25 -16.54 1.03
C GLY A 449 16.60 -16.89 0.39
N LEU A 450 16.93 -16.29 -0.76
CA LEU A 450 18.12 -16.58 -1.55
C LEU A 450 18.93 -15.30 -1.81
N PRO A 451 20.28 -15.38 -1.79
CA PRO A 451 21.12 -14.20 -1.95
C PRO A 451 20.96 -13.57 -3.34
N ALA A 452 20.97 -12.25 -3.39
CA ALA A 452 20.94 -11.50 -4.63
C ALA A 452 22.33 -11.44 -5.27
N SER A 453 22.37 -11.50 -6.61
CA SER A 453 23.62 -11.35 -7.36
C SER A 453 24.16 -9.92 -7.25
N ARG A 454 25.44 -9.71 -7.59
CA ARG A 454 26.02 -8.36 -7.59
C ARG A 454 25.28 -7.40 -8.53
N ALA A 455 25.00 -7.85 -9.76
CA ALA A 455 24.28 -7.06 -10.76
C ALA A 455 22.86 -6.72 -10.30
N GLN A 456 22.20 -7.62 -9.58
CA GLN A 456 20.88 -7.36 -8.99
C GLN A 456 20.95 -6.29 -7.89
N LYS A 457 21.94 -6.38 -6.98
CA LYS A 457 22.13 -5.35 -5.94
C LYS A 457 22.45 -3.98 -6.54
N ASP A 458 23.26 -3.95 -7.59
CA ASP A 458 23.58 -2.69 -8.28
C ASP A 458 22.36 -2.14 -9.06
N THR A 459 21.49 -3.02 -9.58
CA THR A 459 20.19 -2.62 -10.18
C THR A 459 19.24 -2.04 -9.13
N SER A 460 19.16 -2.65 -7.94
CA SER A 460 18.34 -2.11 -6.85
C SER A 460 18.79 -0.71 -6.43
N LYS A 461 20.10 -0.48 -6.30
CA LYS A 461 20.64 0.87 -6.02
C LYS A 461 20.27 1.88 -7.10
N LEU A 462 20.37 1.50 -8.39
CA LEU A 462 19.96 2.37 -9.50
C LEU A 462 18.50 2.76 -9.37
N PHE A 463 17.62 1.80 -9.08
CA PHE A 463 16.20 2.06 -8.95
C PHE A 463 15.88 2.92 -7.71
N GLN A 464 16.41 2.57 -6.55
CA GLN A 464 16.25 3.32 -5.30
C GLN A 464 16.70 4.77 -5.45
N ARG A 465 17.83 5.00 -6.14
CA ARG A 465 18.32 6.35 -6.43
C ARG A 465 17.37 7.15 -7.30
N ALA A 466 16.75 6.52 -8.30
CA ALA A 466 15.74 7.15 -9.13
C ALA A 466 14.49 7.51 -8.32
N ILE A 467 14.03 6.62 -7.43
CA ILE A 467 12.90 6.91 -6.54
C ILE A 467 13.20 8.10 -5.63
N PHE A 468 14.37 8.11 -4.99
CA PHE A 468 14.79 9.23 -4.16
C PHE A 468 14.82 10.54 -4.95
N ALA A 469 15.45 10.55 -6.12
CA ALA A 469 15.56 11.75 -6.93
C ALA A 469 14.20 12.27 -7.37
N PHE A 470 13.29 11.39 -7.78
CA PHE A 470 11.92 11.75 -8.11
C PHE A 470 11.15 12.25 -6.89
N ALA A 471 11.28 11.61 -5.73
CA ALA A 471 10.56 12.00 -4.53
C ALA A 471 11.04 13.35 -3.96
N ASP A 472 12.34 13.66 -4.06
CA ASP A 472 12.92 14.93 -3.62
C ASP A 472 12.57 16.11 -4.53
N ASP A 473 12.55 15.87 -5.84
CA ASP A 473 12.20 16.84 -6.88
C ASP A 473 11.53 16.13 -8.07
N PRO A 474 10.20 15.99 -8.05
CA PRO A 474 9.46 15.33 -9.12
C PRO A 474 9.57 16.03 -10.49
N GLU A 475 9.90 17.32 -10.51
CA GLU A 475 10.00 18.12 -11.74
C GLU A 475 11.29 17.83 -12.52
N ASN A 476 12.41 17.65 -11.81
CA ASN A 476 13.74 17.62 -12.44
C ASN A 476 14.68 16.55 -11.90
N GLY A 477 14.34 15.88 -10.80
CA GLY A 477 15.22 14.94 -10.12
C GLY A 477 15.70 13.80 -11.03
N LEU A 478 14.78 13.18 -11.77
CA LEU A 478 15.11 12.14 -12.74
C LEU A 478 15.92 12.68 -13.92
N THR A 479 15.59 13.86 -14.45
CA THR A 479 16.35 14.49 -15.52
C THR A 479 17.78 14.82 -15.11
N ARG A 480 18.03 15.20 -13.85
CA ARG A 480 19.39 15.37 -13.31
C ARG A 480 20.16 14.05 -13.22
N LEU A 481 19.47 12.91 -13.11
CA LEU A 481 20.07 11.58 -13.23
C LEU A 481 20.26 11.13 -14.69
N GLY A 482 19.92 11.98 -15.67
CA GLY A 482 20.01 11.66 -17.10
C GLY A 482 18.79 10.94 -17.65
N TRP A 483 17.67 10.85 -16.92
CA TRP A 483 16.42 10.30 -17.46
C TRP A 483 15.70 11.37 -18.30
N PRO A 484 15.58 11.19 -19.62
CA PRO A 484 14.80 12.08 -20.46
C PRO A 484 13.33 12.05 -20.02
N ARG A 485 12.67 13.21 -20.09
CA ARG A 485 11.20 13.25 -20.02
C ARG A 485 10.64 12.48 -21.21
N PHE A 486 9.49 11.84 -21.01
CA PHE A 486 8.80 11.10 -22.06
C PHE A 486 8.51 12.01 -23.25
N ASP A 487 8.89 11.53 -24.43
CA ASP A 487 8.62 12.15 -25.72
C ASP A 487 8.44 11.02 -26.74
N PRO A 488 7.27 10.92 -27.40
CA PRO A 488 6.99 9.86 -28.38
C PRO A 488 7.94 9.85 -29.58
N LYS A 489 8.75 10.89 -29.79
CA LYS A 489 9.63 11.06 -30.96
C LYS A 489 11.12 10.86 -30.66
N THR A 490 11.51 10.71 -29.39
CA THR A 490 12.92 10.55 -28.99
C THR A 490 13.09 9.29 -28.13
N GLU A 491 14.34 8.88 -27.92
CA GLU A 491 14.68 7.76 -27.02
C GLU A 491 14.41 8.16 -25.57
N SER A 492 13.16 8.03 -25.16
CA SER A 492 12.65 8.55 -23.88
C SER A 492 12.00 7.49 -23.00
N TRP A 493 11.78 6.27 -23.52
CA TRP A 493 11.30 5.14 -22.73
C TRP A 493 12.49 4.50 -22.00
N ALA A 494 12.55 4.65 -20.69
CA ALA A 494 13.61 4.10 -19.88
C ALA A 494 13.55 2.57 -19.83
N GLU A 495 14.62 1.91 -20.25
CA GLU A 495 14.79 0.47 -20.11
C GLU A 495 15.70 0.19 -18.91
N ILE A 496 15.14 -0.47 -17.90
CA ILE A 496 15.86 -0.78 -16.67
C ILE A 496 16.27 -2.25 -16.70
N ALA A 497 17.58 -2.44 -16.62
CA ALA A 497 18.24 -3.71 -16.42
C ALA A 497 17.98 -4.78 -17.50
N VAL A 498 18.15 -4.36 -18.75
CA VAL A 498 18.19 -5.22 -19.93
C VAL A 498 19.30 -6.27 -19.80
N ASP A 499 19.01 -7.52 -20.16
CA ASP A 499 19.93 -8.66 -20.07
C ASP A 499 20.50 -8.91 -18.65
N ASN A 500 19.75 -8.57 -17.59
CA ASN A 500 20.21 -8.70 -16.20
C ASN A 500 21.50 -7.91 -15.90
N ARG A 501 21.71 -6.77 -16.59
CA ARG A 501 22.82 -5.84 -16.32
C ARG A 501 22.28 -4.65 -15.53
N ALA A 502 23.06 -4.14 -14.57
CA ALA A 502 22.68 -2.93 -13.83
C ALA A 502 22.88 -1.66 -14.68
N GLN A 503 22.06 -1.53 -15.72
CA GLN A 503 22.15 -0.45 -16.71
C GLN A 503 20.77 0.17 -16.94
N LEU A 504 20.81 1.47 -17.22
CA LEU A 504 19.70 2.24 -17.72
C LEU A 504 20.01 2.58 -19.18
N THR A 505 19.16 2.13 -20.08
CA THR A 505 19.17 2.52 -21.49
C THR A 505 17.85 3.21 -21.83
N PHE A 506 17.75 3.75 -23.04
CA PHE A 506 16.54 4.41 -23.50
C PHE A 506 16.18 3.92 -24.90
N ALA A 507 14.88 3.81 -25.16
CA ALA A 507 14.37 3.39 -26.44
C ALA A 507 13.30 4.36 -26.94
N LEU A 508 13.10 4.40 -28.27
CA LEU A 508 11.94 5.03 -28.86
C LEU A 508 10.67 4.33 -28.35
N PRO A 509 9.63 5.07 -27.90
CA PRO A 509 8.36 4.49 -27.48
C PRO A 509 7.72 3.55 -28.51
N SER A 510 7.89 3.84 -29.80
CA SER A 510 7.42 3.01 -30.92
C SER A 510 7.99 1.60 -30.94
N LYS A 511 9.09 1.32 -30.21
CA LYS A 511 9.60 -0.05 -30.00
C LYS A 511 8.56 -0.94 -29.32
N TYR A 512 7.73 -0.38 -28.45
CA TYR A 512 6.75 -1.14 -27.67
C TYR A 512 5.31 -0.83 -28.04
N ASP A 513 5.01 0.44 -28.38
CA ASP A 513 3.63 0.90 -28.50
C ASP A 513 3.10 1.00 -29.94
N ALA A 514 3.88 0.55 -30.93
CA ALA A 514 3.48 0.61 -32.35
C ALA A 514 2.17 -0.14 -32.65
N ALA A 515 1.88 -1.22 -31.90
CA ALA A 515 0.64 -1.99 -32.05
C ALA A 515 -0.58 -1.33 -31.37
N CYS A 516 -0.36 -0.37 -30.46
CA CYS A 516 -1.42 0.16 -29.60
C CYS A 516 -2.61 0.83 -30.32
N PRO A 517 -2.47 1.46 -31.50
CA PRO A 517 -3.63 1.97 -32.23
C PRO A 517 -4.68 0.90 -32.59
N ASN A 518 -4.29 -0.37 -32.63
CA ASN A 518 -5.17 -1.50 -32.94
C ASN A 518 -5.50 -2.36 -31.70
N VAL A 519 -5.19 -1.88 -30.50
CA VAL A 519 -5.40 -2.60 -29.24
C VAL A 519 -6.43 -1.86 -28.39
N THR A 520 -7.52 -2.54 -28.05
CA THR A 520 -8.47 -2.07 -27.04
C THR A 520 -7.82 -2.19 -25.66
N MET A 521 -7.63 -1.06 -24.97
CA MET A 521 -7.09 -1.03 -23.61
C MET A 521 -8.02 -1.79 -22.64
N GLY A 522 -7.43 -2.41 -21.62
CA GLY A 522 -8.14 -3.32 -20.72
C GLY A 522 -9.33 -2.71 -20.00
N ALA A 523 -9.25 -1.44 -19.57
CA ALA A 523 -10.38 -0.75 -18.96
C ALA A 523 -11.59 -0.59 -19.90
N LEU A 524 -11.35 -0.58 -21.23
CA LEU A 524 -12.36 -0.39 -22.26
C LEU A 524 -12.88 -1.71 -22.84
N SER A 525 -12.26 -2.85 -22.51
CA SER A 525 -12.56 -4.13 -23.14
C SER A 525 -13.97 -4.66 -22.89
N VAL A 526 -14.65 -4.14 -21.85
CA VAL A 526 -16.02 -4.52 -21.48
C VAL A 526 -17.08 -3.58 -22.06
N LEU A 527 -16.69 -2.45 -22.66
CA LEU A 527 -17.59 -1.47 -23.28
C LEU A 527 -17.90 -1.80 -24.75
N CYS A 528 -17.04 -2.57 -25.43
CA CYS A 528 -17.25 -2.97 -26.83
C CYS A 528 -18.17 -4.19 -27.02
N GLY A 529 -18.83 -4.65 -25.95
CA GLY A 529 -19.65 -5.87 -25.94
C GLY A 529 -21.15 -5.65 -25.68
N THR A 530 -21.64 -4.40 -25.77
CA THR A 530 -23.07 -4.07 -25.66
C THR A 530 -23.64 -3.61 -26.98
#